data_AF-A0A924XJH0-F1
#
_entry.id   AF-A0A924XJH0-F1
#
_cell.length_a   1.000
_cell.length_b   1.000
_cell.length_c   1.000
_cell.angle_alpha   90.00
_cell.angle_beta   90.00
_cell.angle_gamma   90.00
#
_symmetry.space_group_name_H-M   'P 1'
#
loop_
_entity.id
_entity.type
_entity.pdbx_description
1 polymer ?
#
loop_
_entity_poly.entity_id
_entity_poly.type
_entity_poly.pdbx_seq_one_letter_code
_entity_poly.pdbx_strand_id
1 'polypeptide(L)'
;MKLFAVLLLFIGFSVSVSAQTRQKALEKFNDLKRQAEIQEKIILLPEEKDFDAATKQNVGVFRILPREIYDKGLFMTRGGGAYYSFQLKASDYGNASDIELQQNSLSVGFAGANYGFIA
;
A
#
# COMPACT_ATOMS: atom_id res chain seq x y z
N MET A 1 6.41 40.79 55.50
CA MET A 1 6.78 41.33 54.16
C MET A 1 7.88 40.43 53.62
N LYS A 2 7.81 39.70 52.51
CA LYS A 2 6.92 39.66 51.34
C LYS A 2 6.84 38.19 50.89
N LEU A 3 5.65 37.69 50.59
CA LEU A 3 5.43 36.39 49.98
C LEU A 3 5.57 36.59 48.46
N PHE A 4 6.60 36.03 47.83
CA PHE A 4 6.75 36.03 46.36
C PHE A 4 6.01 34.83 45.80
N ALA A 5 4.77 35.05 45.34
CA ALA A 5 4.05 34.07 44.54
C ALA A 5 4.51 34.20 43.07
N VAL A 6 5.34 33.26 42.61
CA VAL A 6 5.66 33.10 41.19
C VAL A 6 4.53 32.28 40.57
N LEU A 7 3.62 32.99 39.90
CA LEU A 7 2.52 32.41 39.13
C LEU A 7 3.09 31.80 37.84
N LEU A 8 3.25 30.48 37.82
CA LEU A 8 3.57 29.71 36.60
C LEU A 8 2.35 29.70 35.67
N LEU A 9 2.33 30.60 34.70
CA LEU A 9 1.34 30.63 33.63
C LEU A 9 1.66 29.50 32.62
N PHE A 10 1.12 28.31 32.87
CA PHE A 10 1.07 27.24 31.86
C PHE A 10 0.04 27.62 30.79
N ILE A 11 0.49 28.26 29.70
CA ILE A 11 -0.32 28.43 28.50
C ILE A 11 -0.27 27.11 27.73
N GLY A 12 -1.17 26.19 28.09
CA GLY A 12 -1.47 25.03 27.28
C GLY A 12 -2.19 25.47 26.01
N PHE A 13 -1.48 25.57 24.89
CA PHE A 13 -2.08 25.75 23.56
C PHE A 13 -2.89 24.49 23.20
N SER A 14 -4.18 24.48 23.56
CA SER A 14 -5.12 23.51 23.02
C SER A 14 -5.48 23.94 21.60
N VAL A 15 -4.85 23.35 20.59
CA VAL A 15 -5.21 23.58 19.18
C VAL A 15 -6.60 22.98 18.93
N SER A 16 -7.64 23.79 19.13
CA SER A 16 -9.00 23.43 18.76
C SER A 16 -9.20 23.70 17.27
N VAL A 17 -9.26 22.64 16.47
CA VAL A 17 -9.59 22.73 15.04
C VAL A 17 -11.12 22.82 14.89
N SER A 18 -11.60 23.81 14.13
CA SER A 18 -13.03 23.97 13.88
C SER A 18 -13.63 22.74 13.16
N ALA A 19 -14.92 22.46 13.39
CA ALA A 19 -15.62 21.39 12.68
C ALA A 19 -15.55 21.58 11.16
N GLN A 20 -15.65 22.81 10.67
CA GLN A 20 -15.53 23.14 9.25
C GLN A 20 -14.13 22.81 8.69
N THR A 21 -13.07 23.14 9.44
CA THR A 21 -11.70 22.81 9.03
C THR A 21 -11.48 21.31 8.97
N ARG A 22 -12.01 20.56 9.94
CA ARG A 22 -11.97 19.09 9.96
C ARG A 22 -12.70 18.48 8.76
N GLN A 23 -13.89 18.99 8.46
CA GLN A 23 -14.70 18.50 7.33
C GLN A 23 -13.98 18.71 5.98
N LYS A 24 -13.42 19.92 5.76
CA LYS A 24 -12.62 20.19 4.56
C LYS A 24 -11.37 19.30 4.46
N ALA A 25 -10.70 19.05 5.59
CA ALA A 25 -9.54 18.16 5.62
C ALA A 25 -9.93 16.71 5.25
N LEU A 26 -11.08 16.23 5.73
CA LEU A 26 -11.59 14.90 5.42
C LEU A 26 -11.96 14.76 3.93
N GLU A 27 -12.63 15.76 3.35
CA GLU A 27 -12.96 15.79 1.93
C GLU A 27 -11.68 15.72 1.07
N LYS A 28 -10.69 16.57 1.39
CA LYS A 28 -9.39 16.56 0.70
C LYS A 28 -8.66 15.22 0.86
N PHE A 29 -8.67 14.64 2.07
CA PHE A 29 -8.05 13.35 2.33
C PHE A 29 -8.67 12.24 1.48
N ASN A 30 -10.01 12.19 1.41
CA ASN A 30 -10.72 11.19 0.62
C ASN A 30 -10.46 11.35 -0.88
N ASP A 31 -10.35 12.59 -1.36
CA ASP A 31 -10.01 12.85 -2.76
C ASP A 31 -8.59 12.38 -3.10
N LEU A 32 -7.61 12.72 -2.24
CA LEU A 32 -6.22 12.26 -2.38
C LEU A 32 -6.13 10.73 -2.33
N LYS A 33 -6.90 10.09 -1.44
CA LYS A 33 -6.97 8.62 -1.37
C LYS A 33 -7.46 8.02 -2.69
N ARG A 34 -8.53 8.57 -3.28
CA ARG A 34 -9.05 8.11 -4.58
C ARG A 34 -8.01 8.28 -5.69
N GLN A 35 -7.31 9.42 -5.72
CA GLN A 35 -6.25 9.64 -6.69
C GLN A 35 -5.10 8.62 -6.52
N ALA A 36 -4.69 8.35 -5.28
CA ALA A 36 -3.69 7.33 -4.98
C ALA A 36 -4.12 5.94 -5.45
N GLU A 37 -5.37 5.53 -5.20
CA GLU A 37 -5.93 4.25 -5.66
C GLU A 37 -5.90 4.11 -7.20
N ILE A 38 -6.14 5.20 -7.94
CA ILE A 38 -6.06 5.18 -9.41
C ILE A 38 -4.61 5.00 -9.86
N GLN A 39 -3.67 5.74 -9.27
CA GLN A 39 -2.26 5.65 -9.62
C GLN A 39 -1.68 4.28 -9.27
N GLU A 40 -2.05 3.73 -8.12
CA GLU A 40 -1.67 2.39 -7.68
C GLU A 40 -2.09 1.32 -8.68
N LYS A 41 -3.34 1.37 -9.17
CA LYS A 41 -3.80 0.44 -10.22
C LYS A 41 -2.93 0.51 -11.46
N ILE A 42 -2.54 1.71 -11.90
CA ILE A 42 -1.65 1.89 -13.06
C ILE A 42 -0.27 1.29 -12.77
N ILE A 43 0.28 1.49 -11.57
CA ILE A 43 1.58 0.93 -11.18
C ILE A 43 1.54 -0.60 -11.13
N LEU A 44 0.40 -1.22 -10.78
CA LEU A 44 0.24 -2.67 -10.74
C LEU A 44 -0.03 -3.31 -12.11
N LEU A 45 -0.30 -2.53 -13.16
CA LEU A 45 -0.46 -3.07 -14.51
C LEU A 45 0.88 -3.45 -15.14
N PRO A 46 0.95 -4.50 -15.98
CA PRO A 46 2.11 -4.77 -16.83
C PRO A 46 2.45 -3.60 -17.76
N GLU A 47 3.69 -3.55 -18.25
CA GLU A 47 4.04 -2.60 -19.32
C GLU A 47 3.37 -3.04 -20.63
N GLU A 48 3.09 -2.07 -21.52
CA GLU A 48 2.49 -2.32 -22.83
C GLU A 48 3.29 -3.35 -23.64
N LYS A 49 4.63 -3.27 -23.61
CA LYS A 49 5.51 -4.22 -24.30
C LYS A 49 5.34 -5.66 -23.79
N ASP A 50 5.14 -5.84 -22.48
CA ASP A 50 5.01 -7.16 -21.85
C ASP A 50 3.62 -7.74 -22.16
N PHE A 51 2.60 -6.88 -22.16
CA PHE A 51 1.25 -7.22 -22.58
C PHE A 51 1.17 -7.65 -24.04
N ASP A 52 1.82 -6.91 -24.95
CA ASP A 52 1.88 -7.26 -26.37
C ASP A 52 2.61 -8.59 -26.60
N ALA A 53 3.72 -8.82 -25.89
CA ALA A 53 4.47 -10.06 -25.96
C ALA A 53 3.63 -11.26 -25.47
N ALA A 54 2.93 -11.09 -24.35
CA ALA A 54 2.06 -12.11 -23.79
C ALA A 54 0.87 -12.44 -24.73
N THR A 55 0.26 -11.40 -25.32
CA THR A 55 -0.84 -11.54 -26.26
C THR A 55 -0.43 -12.35 -27.50
N LYS A 56 0.75 -12.08 -28.07
CA LYS A 56 1.29 -12.84 -29.22
C LYS A 56 1.50 -14.32 -28.90
N GLN A 57 1.78 -14.65 -27.64
CA GLN A 57 2.02 -16.01 -27.17
C GLN A 57 0.74 -16.67 -26.61
N ASN A 58 -0.39 -15.97 -26.62
CA ASN A 58 -1.64 -16.42 -26.02
C ASN A 58 -1.48 -16.83 -24.53
N VAL A 59 -0.73 -16.03 -23.76
CA VAL A 59 -0.53 -16.21 -22.32
C VAL A 59 -1.00 -14.97 -21.54
N GLY A 60 -1.29 -15.17 -20.25
CA GLY A 60 -1.57 -14.06 -19.33
C GLY A 60 -0.28 -13.39 -18.85
N VAL A 61 -0.36 -12.11 -18.49
CA VAL A 61 0.73 -11.35 -17.87
C VAL A 61 0.23 -10.59 -16.65
N PHE A 62 1.07 -10.50 -15.63
CA PHE A 62 0.84 -9.71 -14.42
C PHE A 62 2.17 -9.11 -13.96
N ARG A 63 2.09 -8.09 -13.10
CA ARG A 63 3.26 -7.46 -12.49
C ARG A 63 3.30 -7.83 -11.01
N ILE A 64 4.51 -8.15 -10.55
CA ILE A 64 4.82 -8.34 -9.13
C ILE A 64 5.89 -7.32 -8.73
N LEU A 65 5.71 -6.69 -7.57
CA LEU A 65 6.57 -5.61 -7.11
C LEU A 65 7.44 -6.05 -5.93
N PRO A 66 8.72 -5.62 -5.82
CA PRO A 66 9.55 -5.96 -4.67
C PRO A 66 8.97 -5.43 -3.35
N ARG A 67 8.65 -6.34 -2.42
CA ARG A 67 8.00 -6.00 -1.15
C ARG A 67 8.76 -4.93 -0.37
N GLU A 68 10.09 -5.00 -0.32
CA GLU A 68 10.94 -4.11 0.47
C GLU A 68 10.86 -2.64 0.02
N ILE A 69 10.48 -2.42 -1.24
CA ILE A 69 10.37 -1.11 -1.87
C ILE A 69 8.94 -0.58 -1.72
N TYR A 70 7.94 -1.42 -1.99
CA TYR A 70 6.56 -0.96 -2.17
C TYR A 70 5.63 -1.17 -0.96
N ASP A 71 5.91 -2.11 -0.03
CA ASP A 71 5.09 -2.39 1.17
C ASP A 71 5.16 -1.27 2.22
N LYS A 72 6.22 -0.44 2.18
CA LYS A 72 6.42 0.68 3.12
C LYS A 72 5.79 2.00 2.62
N GLY A 73 5.18 1.99 1.44
CA GLY A 73 4.68 3.17 0.75
C GLY A 73 3.22 3.52 1.08
N LEU A 74 2.64 4.39 0.26
CA LEU A 74 1.21 4.75 0.29
C LEU A 74 0.32 3.75 -0.47
N PHE A 75 0.83 2.55 -0.75
CA PHE A 75 0.05 1.51 -1.42
C PHE A 75 -1.08 1.06 -0.50
N MET A 76 -2.30 1.06 -1.03
CA MET A 76 -3.49 0.57 -0.35
C MET A 76 -3.57 -0.95 -0.45
N THR A 77 -3.00 -1.56 -1.48
CA THR A 77 -2.83 -3.00 -1.65
C THR A 77 -1.88 -3.53 -0.59
N ARG A 78 -2.36 -4.49 0.19
CA ARG A 78 -1.58 -5.06 1.30
C ARG A 78 -0.40 -5.83 0.72
N GLY A 79 0.83 -5.55 1.18
CA GLY A 79 2.03 -6.13 0.59
C GLY A 79 2.55 -5.37 -0.63
N GLY A 80 1.96 -4.22 -0.99
CA GLY A 80 2.48 -3.32 -2.03
C GLY A 80 2.55 -3.94 -3.42
N GLY A 81 1.70 -4.93 -3.74
CA GLY A 81 1.74 -5.66 -5.01
C GLY A 81 2.81 -6.74 -5.10
N ALA A 82 3.42 -7.12 -3.98
CA ALA A 82 4.42 -8.18 -3.91
C ALA A 82 3.84 -9.59 -3.95
N TYR A 83 2.52 -9.73 -4.08
CA TYR A 83 1.81 -10.99 -4.07
C TYR A 83 1.02 -11.13 -5.36
N TYR A 84 0.69 -12.36 -5.77
CA TYR A 84 -0.28 -12.59 -6.83
C TYR A 84 -1.06 -13.88 -6.60
N SER A 85 -2.37 -13.82 -6.78
CA SER A 85 -3.26 -14.98 -6.85
C SER A 85 -3.72 -15.18 -8.29
N PHE A 86 -3.46 -16.34 -8.89
CA PHE A 86 -3.95 -16.70 -10.22
C PHE A 86 -5.46 -16.93 -10.23
N GLN A 87 -6.01 -17.48 -9.14
CA GLN A 87 -7.43 -17.73 -9.01
C GLN A 87 -8.22 -16.41 -8.95
N LEU A 88 -7.76 -15.47 -8.11
CA LEU A 88 -8.45 -14.21 -7.88
C LEU A 88 -7.98 -13.08 -8.81
N LYS A 89 -6.88 -13.27 -9.55
CA LYS A 89 -6.22 -12.26 -10.38
C LYS A 89 -5.94 -10.97 -9.60
N ALA A 90 -5.47 -11.11 -8.36
CA ALA A 90 -5.31 -10.03 -7.39
C ALA A 90 -3.91 -10.05 -6.76
N SER A 91 -3.38 -8.87 -6.45
CA SER A 91 -2.00 -8.69 -5.95
C SER A 91 -1.89 -8.43 -4.44
N ASP A 92 -2.98 -8.68 -3.71
CA ASP A 92 -3.06 -8.43 -2.27
C ASP A 92 -2.55 -9.60 -1.44
N TYR A 93 -1.81 -9.29 -0.38
CA TYR A 93 -1.43 -10.24 0.65
C TYR A 93 -2.65 -10.75 1.44
N GLY A 94 -2.72 -12.08 1.61
CA GLY A 94 -3.74 -12.75 2.42
C GLY A 94 -4.96 -13.23 1.62
N ASN A 95 -4.98 -12.98 0.30
CA ASN A 95 -6.04 -13.43 -0.61
C ASN A 95 -5.58 -14.66 -1.42
N ALA A 96 -5.31 -15.78 -0.73
CA ALA A 96 -4.87 -17.04 -1.36
C ALA A 96 -3.75 -16.81 -2.41
N SER A 97 -2.75 -16.00 -2.05
CA SER A 97 -1.65 -15.65 -2.92
C SER A 97 -0.83 -16.91 -3.24
N ASP A 98 -0.59 -17.13 -4.52
CA ASP A 98 0.15 -18.29 -5.04
C ASP A 98 1.65 -18.01 -5.11
N ILE A 99 2.02 -16.75 -5.38
CA ILE A 99 3.40 -16.28 -5.57
C ILE A 99 3.63 -15.02 -4.74
N GLU A 100 4.86 -14.87 -4.23
CA GLU A 100 5.35 -13.65 -3.60
C GLU A 100 6.75 -13.26 -4.09
N LEU A 101 7.05 -11.96 -4.07
CA LEU A 101 8.39 -11.40 -4.30
C LEU A 101 8.85 -10.61 -3.08
N GLN A 102 9.72 -11.21 -2.27
CA GLN A 102 10.33 -10.55 -1.12
C GLN A 102 11.80 -10.93 -1.00
N GLN A 103 12.60 -10.03 -0.44
CA GLN A 103 14.03 -10.20 -0.19
C GLN A 103 14.80 -10.61 -1.45
N ASN A 104 14.41 -10.04 -2.59
CA ASN A 104 14.96 -10.39 -3.91
C ASN A 104 14.81 -11.88 -4.28
N SER A 105 13.82 -12.56 -3.70
CA SER A 105 13.50 -13.95 -3.92
C SER A 105 12.05 -14.09 -4.36
N LEU A 106 11.83 -14.84 -5.44
CA LEU A 106 10.51 -15.26 -5.87
C LEU A 106 10.20 -16.59 -5.19
N SER A 107 9.14 -16.65 -4.39
CA SER A 107 8.69 -17.87 -3.73
C SER A 107 7.26 -18.21 -4.13
N VAL A 108 6.94 -19.51 -4.07
CA VAL A 108 5.57 -19.99 -4.22
C VAL A 108 5.12 -20.66 -2.93
N GLY A 109 3.83 -20.58 -2.66
CA GLY A 109 3.25 -21.17 -1.46
C GLY A 109 2.43 -20.18 -0.65
N PHE A 110 1.32 -20.69 -0.14
CA PHE A 110 0.28 -19.93 0.54
C PHE A 110 0.85 -19.06 1.66
N ALA A 111 0.40 -17.81 1.74
CA ALA A 111 0.72 -16.88 2.81
C ALA A 111 0.75 -17.58 4.19
N GLY A 112 1.92 -17.62 4.85
CA GLY A 112 2.07 -18.20 6.19
C GLY A 112 2.90 -19.49 6.28
N ALA A 113 4.18 -19.44 5.89
CA ALA A 113 5.17 -20.51 6.12
C ALA A 113 4.86 -21.88 5.47
N ASN A 114 3.97 -21.93 4.48
CA ASN A 114 3.73 -23.12 3.66
C ASN A 114 4.48 -22.94 2.32
N TYR A 115 5.64 -23.56 2.17
CA TYR A 115 6.51 -23.42 1.00
C TYR A 115 6.33 -24.57 -0.01
N GLY A 116 6.27 -24.21 -1.29
CA GLY A 116 6.63 -25.10 -2.41
C GLY A 116 7.77 -24.43 -3.19
N PHE A 117 8.67 -25.20 -3.79
CA PHE A 117 9.69 -24.66 -4.70
C PHE A 117 9.36 -25.12 -6.11
N ILE A 118 9.38 -24.21 -7.09
CA ILE A 118 9.38 -24.57 -8.51
C ILE A 118 10.84 -24.77 -8.92
N ALA A 119 11.16 -25.96 -9.45
CA ALA A 119 12.46 -26.31 -10.02
C ALA A 119 12.40 -26.25 -11.54
#